data_AF-A0A969N2W1-F1
#
_entry.id   AF-A0A969N2W1-F1
#
_cell.length_a   1.000
_cell.length_b   1.000
_cell.length_c   1.000
_cell.angle_alpha   90.00
_cell.angle_beta   90.00
_cell.angle_gamma   90.00
#
_symmetry.space_group_name_H-M   'P 1'
#
loop_
_entity.id
_entity.type
_entity.pdbx_description
1 polymer ?
#
loop_
_entity_poly.entity_id
_entity_poly.type
_entity_poly.pdbx_seq_one_letter_code
_entity_poly.pdbx_strand_id
1 'polypeptide(L)' 'MNEPAKIQLKSQVEQLAAEAFHQHLISGYGDGEYPGEYQIAINGKPRHFPLEYAKSFLLKLVERGKLTALMR' A
#
# COMPACT_ATOMS: atom_id res chain seq x y z
N MET A 1 -23.56 -5.07 0.01
CA MET A 1 -23.42 -4.03 -1.04
C MET A 1 -22.05 -3.41 -0.87
N ASN A 2 -21.17 -3.48 -1.87
CA ASN A 2 -19.86 -2.83 -1.77
C ASN A 2 -20.08 -1.33 -1.96
N GLU A 3 -19.80 -0.55 -0.91
CA GLU A 3 -19.96 0.90 -0.94
C GLU A 3 -18.93 1.49 -1.91
N PRO A 4 -19.31 2.41 -2.82
CA PRO A 4 -18.40 2.99 -3.82
C PRO A 4 -17.16 3.63 -3.18
N ALA A 5 -17.29 4.15 -1.96
CA ALA A 5 -16.18 4.67 -1.18
C ALA A 5 -15.09 3.62 -0.86
N LYS A 6 -15.48 2.37 -0.56
CA LYS A 6 -14.51 1.29 -0.26
C LYS A 6 -13.77 0.85 -1.52
N ILE A 7 -14.45 0.81 -2.67
CA ILE A 7 -13.83 0.52 -3.96
C ILE A 7 -12.80 1.60 -4.31
N GLN A 8 -13.18 2.86 -4.13
CA GLN A 8 -12.28 3.99 -4.38
C GLN A 8 -11.07 3.97 -3.45
N LEU A 9 -11.26 3.65 -2.17
CA LEU A 9 -10.16 3.52 -1.21
C LEU A 9 -9.22 2.37 -1.58
N LYS A 10 -9.75 1.19 -1.93
CA LYS A 10 -8.93 0.05 -2.36
C LYS A 10 -8.09 0.39 -3.59
N SER A 11 -8.68 1.06 -4.58
CA SER A 11 -7.94 1.50 -5.78
C SER A 11 -6.79 2.47 -5.46
N GLN A 12 -6.99 3.39 -4.50
CA GLN A 12 -5.91 4.26 -4.02
C GLN A 12 -4.80 3.49 -3.31
N VAL A 13 -5.15 2.47 -2.51
CA VAL A 13 -4.19 1.59 -1.85
C VAL A 13 -3.38 0.80 -2.89
N GLU A 14 -4.04 0.24 -3.91
CA GLU A 14 -3.40 -0.48 -5.01
C GLU A 14 -2.37 0.38 -5.76
N GLN A 15 -2.73 1.62 -6.09
CA GLN A 15 -1.82 2.56 -6.77
C GLN A 15 -0.58 2.87 -5.92
N LEU A 16 -0.76 3.16 -4.63
CA LEU A 16 0.36 3.43 -3.72
C LEU A 16 1.24 2.20 -3.51
N ALA A 17 0.65 1.01 -3.46
CA ALA A 17 1.39 -0.24 -3.31
C ALA A 17 2.24 -0.54 -4.56
N ALA A 18 1.69 -0.31 -5.76
CA ALA A 18 2.42 -0.43 -7.01
C ALA A 18 3.62 0.54 -7.07
N GLU A 19 3.42 1.81 -6.67
CA GLU A 19 4.50 2.79 -6.61
C GLU A 19 5.57 2.40 -5.58
N ALA A 20 5.17 1.97 -4.38
CA ALA A 20 6.09 1.52 -3.34
C ALA A 20 6.90 0.29 -3.76
N PHE A 21 6.29 -0.65 -4.49
CA PHE A 21 6.95 -1.84 -5.02
C PHE A 21 7.96 -1.48 -6.12
N HIS A 22 7.57 -0.57 -7.04
CA HIS A 22 8.46 -0.08 -8.09
C HIS A 22 9.70 0.64 -7.51
N GLN A 23 9.54 1.35 -6.40
CA GLN A 23 10.64 1.99 -5.68
C GLN A 23 11.42 1.04 -4.75
N HIS A 24 11.12 -0.27 -4.77
CA HIS A 24 11.72 -1.29 -3.90
C HIS A 24 11.57 -1.02 -2.40
N LEU A 25 10.53 -0.27 -2.00
CA LEU A 25 10.24 0.05 -0.59
C LEU A 25 9.48 -1.07 0.12
N ILE A 26 8.76 -1.90 -0.64
CA ILE A 26 8.09 -3.13 -0.19
C ILE A 26 8.50 -4.29 -1.09
N SER A 27 8.30 -5.52 -0.60
CA SER A 27 8.65 -6.74 -1.33
C SER A 27 7.50 -7.37 -2.12
N GLY A 28 6.29 -6.84 -2.00
CA GLY A 28 5.11 -7.34 -2.70
C GLY A 28 3.82 -6.81 -2.09
N TYR A 29 2.69 -7.02 -2.75
CA TYR A 29 1.37 -6.60 -2.30
C TYR A 29 0.26 -7.41 -2.97
N GLY A 30 -0.95 -7.34 -2.43
CA GLY A 30 -2.13 -7.97 -3.01
C GLY A 30 -3.36 -7.80 -2.13
N ASP A 31 -4.41 -8.54 -2.47
CA ASP A 31 -5.65 -8.53 -1.71
C ASP A 31 -5.47 -9.17 -0.32
N GLY A 32 -6.18 -8.61 0.67
CA GLY A 32 -6.34 -9.24 1.97
C GLY A 32 -7.36 -10.37 1.93
N GLU A 33 -7.40 -11.16 3.01
CA GLU A 33 -8.42 -12.21 3.18
C GLU A 33 -9.84 -11.63 3.26
N TYR A 34 -9.96 -10.41 3.81
CA TYR A 34 -11.23 -9.72 3.99
C TYR A 34 -11.39 -8.51 3.05
N PRO A 35 -12.62 -8.16 2.61
CA PRO A 35 -12.87 -7.06 1.67
C PRO A 35 -12.40 -5.66 2.13
N GLY A 36 -12.18 -5.47 3.43
CA GLY A 36 -11.68 -4.23 4.03
C GLY A 36 -10.19 -4.24 4.33
N GLU A 37 -9.46 -5.24 3.84
CA GLU A 37 -8.04 -5.41 4.09
C GLU A 37 -7.20 -5.42 2.81
N TYR A 38 -5.93 -5.11 2.99
CA TYR A 38 -4.92 -5.18 1.95
C TYR A 38 -3.67 -5.87 2.48
N GLN A 39 -3.06 -6.71 1.65
CA GLN A 39 -1.82 -7.39 1.98
C GLN A 39 -0.62 -6.58 1.48
N ILE A 40 0.34 -6.33 2.36
CA ILE A 40 1.62 -5.69 2.04
C ILE A 40 2.74 -6.61 2.56
N ALA A 41 3.64 -7.03 1.67
CA ALA A 41 4.79 -7.85 2.05
C ALA A 41 5.99 -6.95 2.39
N ILE A 42 6.47 -7.04 3.63
CA ILE A 42 7.64 -6.30 4.13
C ILE A 42 8.73 -7.32 4.44
N ASN A 43 9.90 -7.17 3.80
CA ASN A 43 11.02 -8.11 3.91
C ASN A 43 10.60 -9.57 3.65
N GLY A 44 9.77 -9.77 2.62
CA GLY A 44 9.23 -11.08 2.24
C GLY A 44 8.11 -11.60 3.14
N LYS A 45 7.71 -10.87 4.18
CA LYS A 45 6.66 -11.30 5.12
C LYS A 45 5.34 -10.59 4.82
N PRO A 46 4.28 -11.30 4.41
CA PRO A 46 2.97 -10.70 4.20
C PRO A 46 2.39 -10.20 5.52
N ARG A 47 1.74 -9.03 5.47
CA ARG A 47 0.97 -8.44 6.56
C ARG A 47 -0.34 -7.90 6.01
N HIS A 48 -1.43 -8.16 6.72
CA HIS A 48 -2.75 -7.67 6.36
C HIS A 48 -3.07 -6.42 7.18
N PHE A 49 -3.54 -5.39 6.50
CA PHE A 49 -3.89 -4.11 7.10
C PHE A 49 -5.27 -3.66 6.64
N PRO A 50 -6.07 -3.02 7.51
CA PRO A 50 -7.26 -2.29 7.07
C PRO A 50 -6.91 -1.28 5.97
N LEU A 51 -7.78 -1.09 4.98
CA LEU A 51 -7.51 -0.24 3.81
C LEU A 51 -7.05 1.19 4.19
N GLU A 52 -7.66 1.80 5.21
CA GLU A 52 -7.32 3.14 5.67
C GLU A 52 -5.90 3.21 6.24
N TYR A 53 -5.52 2.17 6.99
CA TYR A 53 -4.18 2.03 7.53
C TYR A 53 -3.18 1.76 6.41
N ALA A 54 -3.49 0.85 5.49
CA ALA A 54 -2.66 0.50 4.34
C ALA A 54 -2.35 1.75 3.50
N LYS A 55 -3.36 2.57 3.18
CA LYS A 55 -3.20 3.84 2.47
C LYS A 55 -2.23 4.76 3.21
N SER A 56 -2.46 4.99 4.50
CA SER A 56 -1.65 5.91 5.31
C SER A 56 -0.21 5.44 5.46
N PHE A 57 -0.01 4.12 5.58
CA PHE A 57 1.30 3.49 5.66
C PHE A 57 2.07 3.66 4.34
N LEU A 58 1.45 3.31 3.21
CA LEU A 58 2.08 3.37 1.89
C LEU A 58 2.38 4.81 1.46
N LEU A 59 1.48 5.76 1.73
CA LEU A 59 1.70 7.17 1.43
C LEU A 59 2.98 7.69 2.09
N LYS A 60 3.11 7.45 3.42
CA LYS A 60 4.31 7.84 4.18
C LYS A 60 5.58 7.17 3.65
N LEU A 61 5.45 5.91 3.20
CA LEU A 61 6.58 5.16 2.67
C LEU A 61 7.08 5.76 1.35
N VAL A 62 6.16 6.02 0.42
CA VAL A 62 6.44 6.63 -0.89
C VAL A 62 7.01 8.04 -0.73
N GLU A 63 6.45 8.87 0.16
CA GLU A 63 6.97 10.21 0.45
C GLU A 63 8.42 10.18 0.95
N ARG A 64 8.74 9.24 1.85
CA ARG A 64 10.12 9.04 2.34
C ARG A 64 11.07 8.55 1.25
N GLY A 65 10.60 7.68 0.35
CA GLY A 65 11.35 7.22 -0.82
C GLY A 65 11.75 8.38 -1.73
N LYS A 66 10.82 9.29 -2.02
CA LYS A 66 11.05 10.49 -2.84
C LYS A 66 12.06 11.45 -2.22
N LEU A 67 11.95 11.72 -0.92
CA LEU A 67 12.94 12.55 -0.20
C LEU A 67 14.33 11.94 -0.26
N THR A 68 14.44 10.62 -0.09
CA THR A 68 15.72 9.91 -0.18
C THR A 68 16.33 9.99 -1.57
N ALA A 69 15.52 9.95 -2.64
CA ALA A 69 15.98 10.08 -4.01
C ALA A 69 16.48 11.49 -4.36
N LEU A 70 15.88 12.54 -3.78
CA LEU A 70 16.26 13.94 -4.02
C LEU A 70 17.59 14.33 -3.35
N MET A 71 18.00 13.60 -2.31
CA MET A 71 19.24 13.85 -1.57
C MET A 71 20.48 13.13 -2.16
N ARG A 72 20.31 12.42 -3.28
CA ARG A 72 21.38 11.71 -4.00
C ARG A 72 21.81 12.50 -5.23
#